data_AF-A0AAV8C1S5-F1
#
_entry.id   AF-A0AAV8C1S5-F1
#
_cell.length_a   1.000
_cell.length_b   1.000
_cell.length_c   1.000
_cell.angle_alpha   90.00
_cell.angle_beta   90.00
_cell.angle_gamma   90.00
#
_symmetry.space_group_name_H-M   'P 1'
#
loop_
_entity.id
_entity.type
_entity.pdbx_description
1 polymer ?
#
loop_
_entity_poly.entity_id
_entity_poly.type
_entity_poly.pdbx_seq_one_letter_code
_entity_poly.pdbx_strand_id
1 'polypeptide(L)'
;MEVPSLEGGRSVHMQKQNEYSSAASAHIVDKDSWQQVGLLLVTSFNCAYVLSFSNLMLAPLGWYWGLTCLIIVAAFAAYANWLLAGFHVIGDRRFIRYRDLMGYLFGKRMYYVTWFLQFATLLLGSMGFILLGGRALKEINSEFSDSPMRLQVYIVATGVVYLVFAYFVPTISSMRNWLISSAILTVIYDAAILAIVIKDGNTNKAIQIRPRITTLREIKQRKH
;
A
#
# COMPACT_ATOMS: atom_id res chain seq x y z
N MET A 1 -62.46 9.71 -20.24
CA MET A 1 -61.09 9.67 -20.77
C MET A 1 -60.18 10.04 -19.60
N GLU A 2 -59.88 9.04 -18.77
CA GLU A 2 -59.14 9.23 -17.52
C GLU A 2 -57.65 9.36 -17.83
N VAL A 3 -57.06 10.43 -17.31
CA VAL A 3 -55.63 10.73 -17.39
C VAL A 3 -54.91 9.76 -16.42
N PRO A 4 -54.01 8.88 -16.88
CA PRO A 4 -53.33 7.96 -15.98
C PRO A 4 -52.34 8.71 -15.08
N SER A 5 -52.47 8.51 -13.77
CA SER A 5 -51.67 9.14 -12.70
C SER A 5 -50.15 8.98 -12.88
N LEU A 6 -49.48 10.10 -13.12
CA LEU A 6 -48.01 10.24 -13.14
C LEU A 6 -47.36 10.28 -11.73
N GLU A 7 -48.15 10.18 -10.66
CA GLU A 7 -47.64 10.23 -9.27
C GLU A 7 -47.10 8.89 -8.74
N GLY A 8 -47.60 7.75 -9.23
CA GLY A 8 -47.17 6.43 -8.75
C GLY A 8 -45.75 6.02 -9.17
N GLY A 9 -45.24 6.57 -10.28
CA GLY A 9 -43.87 6.31 -10.73
C GLY A 9 -42.81 7.12 -9.98
N ARG A 10 -43.16 8.32 -9.50
CA ARG A 10 -42.22 9.24 -8.82
C ARG A 10 -41.90 8.78 -7.40
N SER A 11 -42.90 8.28 -6.67
CA SER A 11 -42.75 7.79 -5.30
C SER A 11 -41.87 6.53 -5.23
N VAL A 12 -42.00 5.61 -6.18
CA VAL A 12 -41.19 4.37 -6.24
C VAL A 12 -39.72 4.67 -6.57
N HIS A 13 -39.46 5.60 -7.50
CA HIS A 13 -38.09 6.04 -7.79
C HIS A 13 -37.46 6.81 -6.60
N MET A 14 -38.26 7.60 -5.88
CA MET A 14 -37.82 8.35 -4.70
C MET A 14 -37.59 7.46 -3.47
N GLN A 15 -38.41 6.42 -3.27
CA GLN A 15 -38.18 5.40 -2.23
C GLN A 15 -36.93 4.57 -2.50
N LYS A 16 -36.73 4.11 -3.75
CA LYS A 16 -35.54 3.35 -4.15
C LYS A 16 -34.25 4.16 -4.05
N GLN A 17 -34.35 5.48 -4.29
CA GLN A 17 -33.24 6.42 -4.15
C GLN A 17 -32.93 6.77 -2.69
N ASN A 18 -33.92 6.76 -1.80
CA ASN A 18 -33.76 6.97 -0.36
C ASN A 18 -33.23 5.73 0.37
N GLU A 19 -33.63 4.52 -0.03
CA GLU A 19 -33.15 3.27 0.56
C GLU A 19 -31.66 3.02 0.22
N TYR A 20 -31.23 3.37 -1.00
CA TYR A 20 -29.82 3.35 -1.40
C TYR A 20 -29.00 4.47 -0.72
N SER A 21 -29.64 5.61 -0.42
CA SER A 21 -28.99 6.74 0.29
C SER A 21 -28.83 6.47 1.79
N SER A 22 -29.78 5.72 2.40
CA SER A 22 -29.69 5.30 3.80
C SER A 22 -28.61 4.24 4.00
N ALA A 23 -28.47 3.29 3.06
CA ALA A 23 -27.39 2.30 3.07
C ALA A 23 -25.99 2.90 2.80
N ALA A 24 -25.90 4.01 2.06
CA ALA A 24 -24.65 4.72 1.79
C ALA A 24 -24.22 5.68 2.93
N SER A 25 -25.12 5.99 3.86
CA SER A 25 -24.92 7.01 4.91
C SER A 25 -24.81 6.43 6.33
N ALA A 26 -24.70 5.10 6.49
CA ALA A 26 -24.61 4.47 7.80
C ALA A 26 -23.22 4.57 8.47
N HIS A 27 -22.19 5.04 7.75
CA HIS A 27 -20.90 5.38 8.35
C HIS A 27 -20.88 6.89 8.61
N ILE A 28 -21.22 7.30 9.84
CA ILE A 28 -21.01 8.67 10.31
C ILE A 28 -19.49 8.90 10.35
N VAL A 29 -18.92 9.37 9.25
CA VAL A 29 -17.53 9.83 9.14
C VAL A 29 -17.57 11.33 9.36
N ASP A 30 -17.40 11.76 10.61
CA ASP A 30 -17.18 13.19 10.89
C ASP A 30 -16.51 13.49 12.24
N LYS A 31 -15.78 12.54 12.85
CA LYS A 31 -15.05 12.78 14.12
C LYS A 31 -13.64 12.18 14.19
N ASP A 32 -13.09 11.69 13.08
CA ASP A 32 -11.74 11.13 13.09
C ASP A 32 -10.71 12.27 13.04
N SER A 33 -9.75 12.27 13.97
CA SER A 33 -8.68 13.27 13.99
C SER A 33 -7.85 13.17 12.71
N TRP A 34 -7.54 14.32 12.09
CA TRP A 34 -6.68 14.36 10.91
C TRP A 34 -5.31 13.68 11.14
N GLN A 35 -4.83 13.68 12.39
CA GLN A 35 -3.61 12.96 12.76
C GLN A 35 -3.79 11.44 12.71
N GLN A 36 -4.95 10.92 13.15
CA GLN A 36 -5.26 9.50 13.05
C GLN A 36 -5.40 9.07 11.59
N VAL A 37 -6.09 9.88 10.78
CA VAL A 37 -6.23 9.64 9.33
C VAL A 37 -4.87 9.71 8.64
N GLY A 38 -4.04 10.70 8.98
CA GLY A 38 -2.68 10.85 8.45
C GLY A 38 -1.78 9.68 8.81
N LEU A 39 -1.82 9.22 10.06
CA LEU A 39 -1.06 8.06 10.51
C LEU A 39 -1.53 6.77 9.82
N LEU A 40 -2.84 6.57 9.70
CA LEU A 40 -3.42 5.45 8.95
C LEU A 40 -3.01 5.48 7.48
N LEU A 41 -2.97 6.66 6.86
CA LEU A 41 -2.56 6.82 5.47
C LEU A 41 -1.07 6.48 5.30
N VAL A 42 -0.20 7.02 6.15
CA VAL A 42 1.24 6.73 6.12
C VAL A 42 1.53 5.25 6.35
N THR A 43 0.86 4.62 7.33
CA THR A 43 1.03 3.19 7.63
C THR A 43 0.48 2.29 6.53
N SER A 44 -0.57 2.72 5.81
CA SER A 44 -1.08 2.00 4.64
C SER A 44 -0.10 2.01 3.46
N PHE A 45 0.65 3.11 3.29
CA PHE A 45 1.68 3.22 2.25
C PHE A 45 3.01 2.56 2.66
N ASN A 46 3.37 2.59 3.94
CA ASN A 46 4.51 1.84 4.49
C ASN A 46 4.15 0.36 4.67
N CYS A 47 4.16 -0.36 3.57
CA CYS A 47 4.02 -1.80 3.58
C CYS A 47 5.28 -2.50 3.06
N ALA A 48 5.39 -3.82 3.28
CA ALA A 48 6.53 -4.65 2.88
C ALA A 48 6.94 -4.50 1.39
N TYR A 49 6.03 -4.00 0.56
CA TYR A 49 6.32 -3.60 -0.82
C TYR A 49 7.38 -2.50 -0.96
N VAL A 50 7.52 -1.58 -0.01
CA VAL A 50 8.55 -0.51 -0.05
C VAL A 50 9.96 -1.09 -0.17
N LEU A 51 10.24 -2.17 0.57
CA LEU A 51 11.54 -2.88 0.50
C LEU A 51 11.70 -3.63 -0.83
N SER A 52 10.59 -4.13 -1.36
CA SER A 52 10.55 -4.83 -2.64
C SER A 52 10.79 -3.87 -3.80
N PHE A 53 10.29 -2.63 -3.74
CA PHE A 53 10.57 -1.61 -4.75
C PHE A 53 12.06 -1.30 -4.82
N SER A 54 12.75 -1.26 -3.66
CA SER A 54 14.19 -1.08 -3.65
C SER A 54 14.91 -2.20 -4.40
N ASN A 55 14.56 -3.45 -4.16
CA ASN A 55 15.20 -4.58 -4.84
C ASN A 55 14.79 -4.72 -6.31
N LEU A 56 13.51 -4.51 -6.64
CA LEU A 56 12.95 -4.75 -7.98
C LEU A 56 13.19 -3.59 -8.95
N MET A 57 13.26 -2.34 -8.47
CA MET A 57 13.46 -1.17 -9.33
C MET A 57 14.90 -0.68 -9.35
N LEU A 58 15.63 -0.69 -8.23
CA LEU A 58 17.00 -0.16 -8.23
C LEU A 58 18.04 -1.14 -8.81
N ALA A 59 17.79 -2.45 -8.76
CA ALA A 59 18.71 -3.43 -9.35
C ALA A 59 18.78 -3.37 -10.90
N PRO A 60 17.66 -3.26 -11.65
CA PRO A 60 17.72 -3.19 -13.11
C PRO A 60 17.81 -1.77 -13.69
N LEU A 61 17.23 -0.74 -13.05
CA LEU A 61 17.18 0.63 -13.61
C LEU A 61 18.31 1.55 -13.12
N GLY A 62 19.01 1.16 -12.05
CA GLY A 62 19.98 2.03 -11.37
C GLY A 62 19.33 3.11 -10.51
N TRP A 63 20.14 3.71 -9.63
CA TRP A 63 19.69 4.61 -8.57
C TRP A 63 18.90 5.82 -9.08
N TYR A 64 19.38 6.48 -10.13
CA TYR A 64 18.79 7.71 -10.65
C TYR A 64 17.45 7.46 -11.35
N TRP A 65 17.39 6.53 -12.30
CA TRP A 65 16.16 6.25 -13.05
C TRP A 65 15.08 5.61 -12.18
N GLY A 66 15.46 4.76 -11.22
CA GLY A 66 14.53 4.21 -10.25
C GLY A 66 13.87 5.30 -9.39
N LEU A 67 14.66 6.23 -8.85
CA LEU A 67 14.14 7.32 -8.02
C LEU A 67 13.26 8.29 -8.84
N THR A 68 13.68 8.66 -10.06
CA THR A 68 12.88 9.52 -10.94
C THR A 68 11.54 8.87 -11.30
N CYS A 69 11.52 7.57 -11.62
CA CYS A 69 10.29 6.85 -11.91
C CYS A 69 9.34 6.83 -10.69
N LEU A 70 9.87 6.54 -9.51
CA LEU A 70 9.10 6.53 -8.25
C LEU A 70 8.47 7.90 -7.96
N ILE A 71 9.21 9.00 -8.16
CA ILE A 71 8.71 10.35 -7.95
C ILE A 71 7.57 10.67 -8.94
N ILE A 72 7.72 10.29 -10.21
CA ILE A 72 6.68 10.53 -11.23
C ILE A 72 5.40 9.76 -10.89
N VAL A 73 5.52 8.49 -10.51
CA VAL A 73 4.37 7.66 -10.11
C VAL A 73 3.71 8.22 -8.85
N ALA A 74 4.50 8.65 -7.86
CA ALA A 74 3.99 9.27 -6.64
C ALA A 74 3.25 10.59 -6.93
N ALA A 75 3.80 11.44 -7.81
CA ALA A 75 3.16 12.69 -8.23
C ALA A 75 1.84 12.42 -8.96
N PHE A 76 1.80 11.42 -9.85
CA PHE A 76 0.58 11.01 -10.53
C PHE A 76 -0.48 10.49 -9.54
N ALA A 77 -0.09 9.66 -8.56
CA ALA A 77 -0.99 9.17 -7.52
C ALA A 77 -1.52 10.32 -6.64
N ALA A 78 -0.67 11.26 -6.24
CA ALA A 78 -1.06 12.45 -5.48
C ALA A 78 -2.05 13.32 -6.26
N TYR A 79 -1.81 13.52 -7.56
CA TYR A 79 -2.71 14.26 -8.43
C TYR A 79 -4.08 13.57 -8.58
N ALA A 80 -4.09 12.24 -8.77
CA ALA A 80 -5.33 11.48 -8.81
C ALA A 80 -6.12 11.56 -7.49
N ASN A 81 -5.43 11.50 -6.34
CA ASN A 81 -6.05 11.67 -5.02
C ASN A 81 -6.58 13.10 -4.80
N TRP A 82 -5.89 14.11 -5.31
CA TRP A 82 -6.34 15.51 -5.26
C TRP A 82 -7.62 15.71 -6.07
N LEU A 83 -7.67 15.21 -7.31
CA LEU A 83 -8.88 15.24 -8.14
C LEU A 83 -10.05 14.53 -7.45
N LEU A 84 -9.79 13.37 -6.84
CA LEU A 84 -10.80 12.60 -6.13
C LEU A 84 -11.38 13.38 -4.95
N ALA A 85 -10.53 14.05 -4.16
CA ALA A 85 -10.97 14.91 -3.06
C ALA A 85 -11.82 16.09 -3.56
N GLY A 86 -11.45 16.68 -4.71
CA GLY A 86 -12.20 17.78 -5.34
C GLY A 86 -13.58 17.39 -5.85
N PHE A 87 -13.78 16.12 -6.26
CA PHE A 87 -15.06 15.60 -6.77
C PHE A 87 -15.91 14.86 -5.74
N HIS A 88 -15.59 15.00 -4.45
CA HIS A 88 -16.27 14.29 -3.37
C HIS A 88 -17.76 14.70 -3.20
N VAL A 89 -18.16 15.87 -3.73
CA VAL A 89 -19.55 16.34 -3.73
C VAL A 89 -19.92 16.82 -5.14
N ILE A 90 -20.82 16.10 -5.81
CA ILE A 90 -21.40 16.52 -7.10
C ILE A 90 -22.92 16.40 -6.99
N GLY A 91 -23.64 17.53 -7.15
CA GLY A 91 -25.10 17.57 -7.22
C GLY A 91 -25.82 17.00 -5.99
N ASP A 92 -25.50 17.51 -4.79
CA ASP A 92 -26.11 17.11 -3.49
C ASP A 92 -25.92 15.64 -3.08
N ARG A 93 -25.03 14.89 -3.73
CA ARG A 93 -24.69 13.50 -3.39
C ARG A 93 -23.19 13.39 -3.07
N ARG A 94 -22.88 12.85 -1.89
CA ARG A 94 -21.51 12.57 -1.44
C ARG A 94 -21.08 11.21 -2.01
N PHE A 95 -20.18 11.21 -2.98
CA PHE A 95 -19.69 9.97 -3.60
C PHE A 95 -18.48 9.44 -2.82
N ILE A 96 -18.69 8.43 -1.98
CA ILE A 96 -17.64 7.85 -1.14
C ILE A 96 -16.75 6.85 -1.92
N ARG A 97 -17.18 6.35 -3.08
CA ARG A 97 -16.50 5.25 -3.81
C ARG A 97 -16.14 5.61 -5.25
N TYR A 98 -14.86 5.40 -5.63
CA TYR A 98 -14.29 5.71 -6.96
C TYR A 98 -15.13 5.17 -8.13
N ARG A 99 -15.64 3.94 -7.99
CA ARG A 99 -16.48 3.27 -8.98
C ARG A 99 -17.79 4.00 -9.28
N ASP A 100 -18.41 4.59 -8.26
CA ASP A 100 -19.71 5.25 -8.40
C ASP A 100 -19.55 6.64 -9.03
N LEU A 101 -18.48 7.35 -8.65
CA LEU A 101 -18.07 8.62 -9.28
C LEU A 101 -17.72 8.44 -10.76
N MET A 102 -16.92 7.43 -11.10
CA MET A 102 -16.49 7.19 -12.48
C MET A 102 -17.65 6.73 -13.37
N GLY A 103 -18.59 5.95 -12.80
CA GLY A 103 -19.82 5.55 -13.49
C GLY A 103 -20.77 6.70 -13.75
N TYR A 104 -20.84 7.67 -12.83
CA TYR A 104 -21.65 8.89 -12.97
C TYR A 104 -21.06 9.86 -14.01
N LEU A 105 -19.75 10.08 -13.99
CA LEU A 105 -19.09 11.09 -14.85
C LEU A 105 -18.79 10.60 -16.28
N PHE A 106 -18.39 9.33 -16.44
CA PHE A 106 -17.94 8.77 -17.73
C PHE A 106 -18.85 7.63 -18.25
N GLY A 107 -19.91 7.29 -17.53
CA GLY A 107 -20.90 6.30 -17.94
C GLY A 107 -20.61 4.85 -17.54
N LYS A 108 -21.56 3.95 -17.85
CA LYS A 108 -21.58 2.54 -17.39
C LYS A 108 -20.34 1.72 -17.80
N ARG A 109 -19.66 2.04 -18.91
CA ARG A 109 -18.46 1.30 -19.33
C ARG A 109 -17.29 1.53 -18.37
N MET A 110 -17.06 2.77 -17.94
CA MET A 110 -15.99 3.11 -17.00
C MET A 110 -16.26 2.60 -15.59
N TYR A 111 -17.53 2.42 -15.22
CA TYR A 111 -17.92 1.72 -13.99
C TYR A 111 -17.38 0.28 -13.94
N TYR A 112 -17.59 -0.51 -15.01
CA TYR A 112 -17.12 -1.89 -15.04
C TYR A 112 -15.59 -1.99 -15.15
N VAL A 113 -14.95 -1.08 -15.88
CA VAL A 113 -13.48 -1.03 -15.97
C VAL A 113 -12.85 -0.71 -14.62
N THR A 114 -13.35 0.31 -13.91
CA THR A 114 -12.84 0.65 -12.57
C THR A 114 -13.13 -0.44 -11.55
N TRP A 115 -14.29 -1.10 -11.66
CA TRP A 115 -14.59 -2.26 -10.83
C TRP A 115 -13.60 -3.40 -11.04
N PHE A 116 -13.34 -3.76 -12.29
CA PHE A 116 -12.37 -4.80 -12.64
C PHE A 116 -10.96 -4.42 -12.17
N LEU A 117 -10.53 -3.17 -12.42
CA LEU A 117 -9.20 -2.70 -12.04
C LEU A 117 -9.02 -2.70 -10.52
N GLN A 118 -10.02 -2.22 -9.77
CA GLN A 118 -9.96 -2.20 -8.31
C GLN A 118 -9.91 -3.62 -7.72
N PHE A 119 -10.68 -4.55 -8.29
CA PHE A 119 -10.64 -5.96 -7.87
C PHE A 119 -9.32 -6.63 -8.27
N ALA A 120 -8.81 -6.35 -9.46
CA ALA A 120 -7.53 -6.85 -9.94
C ALA A 120 -6.39 -6.35 -9.05
N THR A 121 -6.35 -5.07 -8.70
CA THR A 121 -5.34 -4.51 -7.78
C THR A 121 -5.38 -5.17 -6.41
N LEU A 122 -6.57 -5.41 -5.86
CA LEU A 122 -6.73 -6.13 -4.59
C LEU A 122 -6.17 -7.56 -4.68
N LEU A 123 -6.56 -8.31 -5.72
CA LEU A 123 -6.11 -9.68 -5.93
C LEU A 123 -4.60 -9.76 -6.15
N LEU A 124 -4.05 -8.90 -6.99
CA LEU A 124 -2.62 -8.85 -7.30
C LEU A 124 -1.79 -8.44 -6.07
N GLY A 125 -2.30 -7.51 -5.27
CA GLY A 125 -1.71 -7.12 -4.00
C GLY A 125 -1.69 -8.28 -3.00
N SER A 126 -2.81 -8.98 -2.82
CA SER A 126 -2.85 -10.17 -1.95
C SER A 126 -1.89 -11.27 -2.42
N MET A 127 -1.85 -11.55 -3.72
CA MET A 127 -0.92 -12.54 -4.29
C MET A 127 0.55 -12.14 -4.07
N GLY A 128 0.88 -10.86 -4.25
CA GLY A 128 2.25 -10.40 -4.07
C GLY A 128 2.71 -10.44 -2.60
N PHE A 129 1.81 -10.20 -1.62
CA PHE A 129 2.14 -10.41 -0.20
C PHE A 129 2.43 -11.87 0.12
N ILE A 130 1.64 -12.82 -0.40
CA ILE A 130 1.86 -14.26 -0.20
C ILE A 130 3.22 -14.67 -0.79
N LEU A 131 3.55 -14.17 -1.98
CA LEU A 131 4.81 -14.44 -2.66
C LEU A 131 6.01 -13.83 -1.92
N LEU A 132 5.88 -12.59 -1.46
CA LEU A 132 6.92 -11.90 -0.71
C LEU A 132 7.20 -12.60 0.62
N GLY A 133 6.14 -13.00 1.35
CA GLY A 133 6.27 -13.80 2.56
C GLY A 133 6.95 -15.15 2.30
N GLY A 134 6.56 -15.84 1.24
CA GLY A 134 7.17 -17.13 0.87
C GLY A 134 8.66 -17.01 0.54
N ARG A 135 9.06 -15.92 -0.12
CA ARG A 135 10.48 -15.61 -0.35
C ARG A 135 11.21 -15.28 0.95
N ALA A 136 10.64 -14.46 1.81
CA ALA A 136 11.27 -14.11 3.10
C ALA A 136 11.49 -15.34 3.99
N LEU A 137 10.50 -16.23 4.10
CA LEU A 137 10.65 -17.49 4.85
C LEU A 137 11.71 -18.41 4.26
N LYS A 138 11.83 -18.46 2.93
CA LYS A 138 12.87 -19.24 2.27
C LYS A 138 14.27 -18.70 2.61
N GLU A 139 14.48 -17.39 2.54
CA GLU A 139 15.79 -16.78 2.86
C GLU A 139 16.17 -17.04 4.33
N ILE A 140 15.23 -16.86 5.26
CA ILE A 140 15.46 -17.18 6.68
C ILE A 140 15.83 -18.66 6.83
N ASN A 141 15.08 -19.58 6.23
CA ASN A 141 15.38 -21.00 6.36
C ASN A 141 16.71 -21.40 5.68
N SER A 142 17.10 -20.70 4.63
CA SER A 142 18.39 -20.92 3.95
C SER A 142 19.59 -20.57 4.82
N GLU A 143 19.43 -19.62 5.75
CA GLU A 143 20.48 -19.28 6.73
C GLU A 143 20.65 -20.36 7.80
N PHE A 144 19.57 -21.07 8.14
CA PHE A 144 19.55 -22.07 9.22
C PHE A 144 19.65 -23.54 8.75
N SER A 145 19.56 -23.83 7.45
CA SER A 145 19.52 -25.22 6.94
C SER A 145 20.36 -25.44 5.67
N ASP A 146 21.18 -26.49 5.70
CA ASP A 146 22.08 -26.93 4.61
C ASP A 146 21.35 -27.50 3.37
N SER A 147 20.04 -27.79 3.48
CA SER A 147 19.24 -28.35 2.39
C SER A 147 18.04 -27.45 2.07
N PRO A 148 18.12 -26.56 1.07
CA PRO A 148 17.03 -25.65 0.75
C PRO A 148 15.86 -26.40 0.11
N MET A 149 14.73 -26.48 0.82
CA MET A 149 13.46 -26.97 0.29
C MET A 149 12.92 -26.05 -0.82
N ARG A 150 12.08 -26.60 -1.72
CA ARG A 150 11.50 -25.84 -2.85
C ARG A 150 10.74 -24.60 -2.37
N LEU A 151 11.01 -23.45 -3.00
CA LEU A 151 10.33 -22.15 -2.75
C LEU A 151 8.79 -22.28 -2.75
N GLN A 152 8.25 -23.17 -3.58
CA GLN A 152 6.82 -23.42 -3.69
C GLN A 152 6.19 -23.87 -2.35
N VAL A 153 6.91 -24.63 -1.52
CA VAL A 153 6.37 -25.08 -0.22
C VAL A 153 6.21 -23.91 0.74
N TYR A 154 7.16 -22.97 0.77
CA TYR A 154 7.05 -21.76 1.58
C TYR A 154 5.91 -20.85 1.11
N ILE A 155 5.67 -20.76 -0.21
CA ILE A 155 4.54 -20.00 -0.77
C ILE A 155 3.20 -20.64 -0.38
N VAL A 156 3.10 -21.98 -0.43
CA VAL A 156 1.89 -22.69 0.01
C VAL A 156 1.70 -22.51 1.52
N ALA A 157 2.77 -22.61 2.32
CA ALA A 157 2.71 -22.40 3.76
C ALA A 157 2.24 -20.98 4.12
N THR A 158 2.77 -19.93 3.48
CA THR A 158 2.29 -18.56 3.70
C THR A 158 0.85 -18.37 3.25
N GLY A 159 0.44 -19.01 2.14
CA GLY A 159 -0.96 -19.03 1.70
C GLY A 159 -1.90 -19.65 2.73
N VAL A 160 -1.50 -20.78 3.34
CA VAL A 160 -2.27 -21.45 4.41
C VAL A 160 -2.38 -20.56 5.65
N VAL A 161 -1.28 -19.93 6.08
CA VAL A 161 -1.30 -18.98 7.20
C VAL A 161 -2.26 -17.82 6.92
N TYR A 162 -2.27 -17.29 5.69
CA TYR A 162 -3.22 -16.25 5.27
C TYR A 162 -4.68 -16.72 5.30
N LEU A 163 -4.97 -17.96 4.88
CA LEU A 163 -6.31 -18.53 4.95
C LEU A 163 -6.78 -18.73 6.39
N VAL A 164 -5.90 -19.22 7.26
CA VAL A 164 -6.16 -19.35 8.69
C VAL A 164 -6.46 -17.96 9.28
N PHE A 165 -5.63 -16.96 8.98
CA PHE A 165 -5.86 -15.59 9.42
C PHE A 165 -7.19 -15.02 8.93
N ALA A 166 -7.53 -15.23 7.65
CA ALA A 166 -8.81 -14.80 7.08
C ALA A 166 -10.02 -15.45 7.77
N TYR A 167 -9.89 -16.72 8.17
CA TYR A 167 -10.93 -17.44 8.90
C TYR A 167 -11.12 -16.93 10.34
N PHE A 168 -10.03 -16.61 11.03
CA PHE A 168 -10.06 -16.13 12.42
C PHE A 168 -10.46 -14.65 12.58
N VAL A 169 -10.45 -13.86 11.51
CA VAL A 169 -10.82 -12.43 11.55
C VAL A 169 -12.12 -12.16 10.76
N PRO A 170 -13.29 -12.63 11.23
CA PRO A 170 -14.57 -12.32 10.60
C PRO A 170 -15.16 -10.97 11.05
N THR A 171 -14.60 -10.31 12.09
CA THR A 171 -15.19 -9.10 12.70
C THR A 171 -14.34 -7.83 12.51
N ILE A 172 -15.02 -6.73 12.12
CA ILE A 172 -14.41 -5.42 11.81
C ILE A 172 -13.66 -4.81 13.01
N SER A 173 -14.11 -5.07 14.26
CA SER A 173 -13.42 -4.57 15.45
C SER A 173 -12.06 -5.23 15.68
N SER A 174 -11.94 -6.52 15.37
CA SER A 174 -10.70 -7.29 15.54
C SER A 174 -9.65 -6.91 14.50
N MET A 175 -10.09 -6.59 13.26
CA MET A 175 -9.20 -6.07 12.21
C MET A 175 -8.48 -4.78 12.62
N ARG A 176 -9.18 -3.85 13.28
CA ARG A 176 -8.57 -2.57 13.68
C ARG A 176 -7.42 -2.76 14.66
N ASN A 177 -7.60 -3.62 15.66
CA ASN A 177 -6.57 -3.89 16.67
C ASN A 177 -5.35 -4.59 16.05
N TRP A 178 -5.58 -5.55 15.14
CA TRP A 178 -4.50 -6.20 14.38
C TRP A 178 -3.75 -5.24 13.48
N LEU A 179 -4.45 -4.28 12.86
CA LEU A 179 -3.83 -3.25 12.01
C LEU A 179 -2.89 -2.35 12.82
N ILE A 180 -3.33 -1.89 14.00
CA ILE A 180 -2.51 -1.05 14.88
C ILE A 180 -1.27 -1.82 15.35
N SER A 181 -1.43 -3.09 15.74
CA SER A 181 -0.31 -3.94 16.14
C SER A 181 0.70 -4.14 15.00
N SER A 182 0.20 -4.39 13.79
CA SER A 182 1.05 -4.56 12.60
C SER A 182 1.80 -3.27 12.25
N ALA A 183 1.14 -2.11 12.37
CA ALA A 183 1.75 -0.81 12.13
C ALA A 183 2.89 -0.49 13.11
N ILE A 184 2.74 -0.85 14.39
CA ILE A 184 3.81 -0.68 15.39
C ILE A 184 5.01 -1.56 15.02
N LEU A 185 4.76 -2.81 14.58
CA LEU A 185 5.82 -3.74 14.21
C LEU A 185 6.61 -3.24 12.99
N THR A 186 5.94 -2.71 11.95
CA THR A 186 6.63 -2.12 10.79
C THR A 186 7.46 -0.91 11.17
N VAL A 187 6.97 -0.02 12.04
CA VAL A 187 7.75 1.15 12.49
C VAL A 187 9.02 0.73 13.23
N ILE A 188 8.93 -0.30 14.09
CA ILE A 188 10.10 -0.83 14.80
C ILE A 188 11.11 -1.43 13.80
N TYR A 189 10.61 -2.18 12.82
CA TYR A 189 11.44 -2.78 11.78
C TYR A 189 12.16 -1.72 10.92
N ASP A 190 11.46 -0.67 10.51
CA ASP A 190 12.03 0.45 9.74
C ASP A 190 13.11 1.18 10.54
N ALA A 191 12.87 1.41 11.84
CA ALA A 191 13.86 2.00 12.74
C ALA A 191 15.12 1.11 12.89
N ALA A 192 14.95 -0.20 12.96
CA ALA A 192 16.06 -1.15 13.03
C ALA A 192 16.89 -1.16 11.75
N ILE A 193 16.26 -1.19 10.57
CA ILE A 193 16.96 -1.06 9.28
C ILE A 193 17.73 0.25 9.23
N LEU A 194 17.09 1.36 9.61
CA LEU A 194 17.72 2.68 9.58
C LEU A 194 18.98 2.71 10.47
N ALA A 195 18.89 2.13 11.67
CA ALA A 195 20.03 2.02 12.58
C ALA A 195 21.18 1.20 11.98
N ILE A 196 20.88 0.07 11.33
CA ILE A 196 21.87 -0.78 10.64
C ILE A 196 22.52 -0.01 9.49
N VAL A 197 21.72 0.65 8.63
CA VAL A 197 22.21 1.43 7.50
C VAL A 197 23.13 2.57 7.95
N ILE A 198 22.78 3.27 9.03
CA ILE A 198 23.64 4.34 9.59
C ILE A 198 24.96 3.75 10.10
N LYS A 199 24.90 2.63 10.82
CA LYS A 199 26.10 1.95 11.35
C LYS A 199 27.02 1.49 10.22
N ASP A 200 26.46 0.84 9.19
CA ASP A 200 27.22 0.35 8.03
C ASP A 200 27.78 1.51 7.21
N GLY A 201 27.02 2.59 7.02
CA GLY A 201 27.49 3.81 6.35
C GLY A 201 28.69 4.45 7.06
N ASN A 202 28.64 4.53 8.39
CA ASN A 202 29.76 5.07 9.17
C ASN A 202 30.99 4.15 9.14
N THR A 203 30.78 2.83 9.19
CA THR A 203 31.87 1.83 9.10
C THR A 203 32.54 1.89 7.74
N ASN A 204 31.77 2.01 6.65
CA ASN A 204 32.31 2.10 5.29
C ASN A 204 33.14 3.38 5.10
N LYS A 205 32.66 4.54 5.59
CA LYS A 205 33.45 5.79 5.56
C LYS A 205 34.77 5.66 6.31
N ALA A 206 34.77 5.03 7.48
CA ALA A 206 35.99 4.77 8.24
C ALA A 206 36.97 3.85 7.50
N ILE A 207 36.47 2.82 6.81
CA ILE A 207 37.28 1.91 5.98
C ILE A 207 37.89 2.65 4.79
N GLN A 208 37.16 3.55 4.13
CA GLN A 208 37.69 4.30 2.97
C GLN A 208 38.74 5.36 3.36
N ILE A 209 38.59 5.99 4.53
CA ILE A 209 39.50 7.05 4.99
C ILE A 209 40.86 6.45 5.45
N ARG A 210 40.87 5.25 6.03
CA ARG A 210 42.06 4.59 6.56
C ARG A 210 43.20 4.39 5.52
N PRO A 211 42.98 3.83 4.31
CA PRO A 211 44.01 3.67 3.28
C PRO A 211 44.44 5.00 2.65
N ARG A 212 43.54 5.99 2.61
CA ARG A 212 43.84 7.33 2.08
C ARG A 212 44.78 8.11 3.01
N ILE A 213 44.68 7.93 4.32
CA ILE A 213 45.61 8.53 5.29
C ILE A 213 46.98 7.85 5.27
N THR A 214 47.03 6.52 5.08
CA THR A 214 48.30 5.77 5.02
C THR A 214 49.10 6.13 3.77
N THR A 215 48.45 6.19 2.61
CA THR A 215 49.10 6.63 1.35
C THR A 215 49.64 8.07 1.44
N LEU A 216 48.88 9.01 2.03
CA LEU A 216 49.36 10.38 2.22
C LEU A 216 50.54 10.47 3.19
N ARG A 217 50.59 9.62 4.23
CA ARG A 217 51.74 9.55 5.15
C ARG A 217 52.99 8.99 4.45
N GLU A 218 52.85 7.96 3.63
CA GLU A 218 53.98 7.40 2.85
C GLU A 218 54.53 8.39 1.82
N ILE A 219 53.66 9.13 1.13
CA ILE A 219 54.10 10.19 0.19
C ILE A 219 54.85 11.30 0.92
N LYS A 220 54.41 11.66 2.14
CA LYS A 220 55.10 12.66 2.96
C LYS A 220 56.45 12.16 3.46
N GLN A 221 56.57 10.88 3.80
CA GLN A 221 57.83 10.25 4.24
C GLN A 221 58.84 10.07 3.09
N ARG A 222 58.40 9.91 1.84
CA ARG A 222 59.30 9.85 0.66
C ARG A 222 59.79 11.21 0.16
N LYS A 223 59.23 12.32 0.65
CA LYS A 223 59.61 13.70 0.24
C LYS A 223 60.62 14.36 1.18
N HIS A 224 60.97 13.71 2.29
CA HIS A 224 62.06 14.08 3.19
C HIS A 224 63.18 13.05 3.05
#